data_AF-A0A920L7W4-F1
#
_entry.id   AF-A0A920L7W4-F1
#
_cell.length_a   1.000
_cell.length_b   1.000
_cell.length_c   1.000
_cell.angle_alpha   90.00
_cell.angle_beta   90.00
_cell.angle_gamma   90.00
#
_symmetry.space_group_name_H-M   'P 1'
#
loop_
_entity.id
_entity.type
_entity.pdbx_description
1 polymer ?
#
loop_
_entity_poly.entity_id
_entity_poly.type
_entity_poly.pdbx_seq_one_letter_code
_entity_poly.pdbx_strand_id
1 'polypeptide(L)' 'MPSSSIFDSQDEDYKNSVIPKDFHKIVTVEAGSPNFWFKYTKAVGIPIGINTFGESAPGNSLLEFLVSPHKIL' A
#
# COMPACT_ATOMS: atom_id res chain seq x y z
N MET A 1 2.01 -7.29 -2.07
CA MET A 1 1.38 -8.39 -1.31
C MET A 1 0.19 -8.89 -2.11
N PRO A 2 0.28 -10.08 -2.73
CA PRO A 2 -0.70 -10.55 -3.72
C PRO A 2 -2.03 -11.04 -3.12
N SER A 3 -2.01 -11.52 -1.87
CA SER A 3 -3.22 -11.85 -1.12
C SER A 3 -2.96 -11.57 0.36
N SER A 4 -3.59 -10.51 0.86
CA SER A 4 -3.49 -10.12 2.27
C SER A 4 -4.14 -11.14 3.20
N SER A 5 -5.22 -11.81 2.77
CA SER A 5 -5.88 -12.82 3.60
C SER A 5 -5.01 -14.05 3.79
N ILE A 6 -4.33 -14.50 2.74
CA ILE A 6 -3.37 -15.62 2.84
C ILE A 6 -2.14 -15.19 3.65
N PHE A 7 -1.64 -13.97 3.47
CA PHE A 7 -0.53 -13.47 4.30
C PHE A 7 -0.90 -13.38 5.79
N ASP A 8 -2.08 -12.85 6.11
CA ASP A 8 -2.56 -12.70 7.48
C ASP A 8 -2.80 -14.03 8.19
N SER A 9 -3.10 -15.09 7.43
CA SER A 9 -3.29 -16.45 7.96
C SER A 9 -1.98 -17.19 8.24
N GLN A 10 -0.83 -16.64 7.86
CA GLN A 10 0.48 -17.26 8.15
C GLN A 10 0.86 -17.06 9.62
N ASP A 11 1.77 -17.89 10.11
CA ASP A 11 2.33 -17.76 11.44
C ASP A 11 3.11 -16.44 11.64
N GLU A 12 3.36 -16.10 12.90
CA GLU A 12 4.06 -14.87 13.25
C GLU A 12 5.50 -14.85 12.75
N ASP A 13 6.19 -15.98 12.70
CA ASP A 13 7.59 -16.06 12.29
C ASP A 13 7.72 -15.70 10.80
N TYR A 14 6.85 -16.26 9.96
CA TYR A 14 6.76 -15.91 8.55
C TYR A 14 6.39 -14.44 8.35
N LYS A 15 5.34 -13.95 9.02
CA LYS A 15 4.93 -12.53 8.89
C LYS A 15 6.06 -11.58 9.30
N ASN A 16 6.80 -11.90 10.36
CA ASN A 16 7.97 -11.12 10.81
C ASN A 16 9.15 -11.21 9.85
N SER A 17 9.31 -12.32 9.13
CA SER A 17 10.35 -12.46 8.10
C SER A 17 10.11 -11.57 6.87
N VAL A 18 8.85 -11.26 6.56
CA VAL A 18 8.45 -10.43 5.41
C VAL A 18 8.29 -8.96 5.81
N ILE A 19 7.63 -8.68 6.94
CA ILE A 19 7.41 -7.34 7.47
C ILE A 19 7.94 -7.32 8.92
N PRO A 20 9.24 -7.03 9.13
CA PRO A 20 9.82 -7.04 10.47
C PRO A 20 9.10 -6.12 11.45
N LYS A 21 8.94 -6.57 12.70
CA LYS A 21 8.26 -5.80 13.76
C LYS A 21 8.94 -4.46 14.05
N ASP A 22 10.24 -4.37 13.90
CA ASP A 22 11.03 -3.18 14.22
C ASP A 22 11.07 -2.15 13.07
N PHE A 23 10.45 -2.46 11.92
CA PHE A 23 10.32 -1.53 10.81
C PHE A 23 9.11 -0.63 11.03
N HIS A 24 9.37 0.66 11.23
CA HIS A 24 8.33 1.67 11.47
C HIS A 24 8.04 2.56 10.26
N LYS A 25 8.92 2.55 9.25
CA LYS A 25 8.77 3.32 8.00
C LYS A 25 8.36 2.38 6.87
N ILE A 26 7.06 2.19 6.69
CA ILE A 26 6.51 1.29 5.68
C ILE A 26 5.65 2.12 4.73
N VAL A 27 5.94 2.03 3.42
CA VAL A 27 5.11 2.62 2.36
C VAL A 27 4.39 1.49 1.65
N THR A 28 3.08 1.66 1.45
CA THR A 28 2.28 0.73 0.63
C THR A 28 1.78 1.47 -0.60
N VAL A 29 1.70 0.78 -1.74
CA VAL A 29 1.28 1.38 -3.01
C VAL A 29 0.30 0.44 -3.69
N GLU A 30 -0.90 0.93 -3.96
CA GLU A 30 -1.93 0.20 -4.71
C GLU A 30 -2.81 1.18 -5.49
N ALA A 31 -3.14 0.87 -6.75
CA ALA A 31 -4.10 1.63 -7.54
C ALA A 31 -5.55 1.33 -7.12
N GLY A 32 -5.85 1.56 -5.84
CA GLY A 32 -7.10 1.28 -5.16
C GLY A 32 -7.21 2.08 -3.86
N SER A 33 -8.22 1.79 -3.04
CA SER A 33 -8.42 2.53 -1.79
C SER A 33 -7.23 2.36 -0.83
N PRO A 34 -6.64 3.44 -0.29
CA PRO A 34 -5.51 3.34 0.64
C PRO A 34 -5.91 2.77 2.01
N ASN A 35 -7.20 2.81 2.36
CA ASN A 35 -7.69 2.53 3.71
C ASN A 35 -7.32 1.13 4.22
N PHE A 36 -7.34 0.14 3.32
CA PHE A 36 -7.03 -1.24 3.68
C PHE A 36 -5.59 -1.41 4.18
N TRP A 37 -4.67 -0.59 3.67
CA TRP A 37 -3.24 -0.77 3.88
C TRP A 37 -2.72 -0.20 5.21
N PHE A 38 -3.53 0.61 5.92
CA PHE A 38 -3.16 1.15 7.24
C PHE A 38 -2.77 0.08 8.26
N LYS A 39 -3.31 -1.15 8.13
CA LYS A 39 -2.94 -2.27 9.01
C LYS A 39 -1.48 -2.73 8.87
N TYR A 40 -0.82 -2.43 7.75
CA TYR A 40 0.56 -2.82 7.49
C TYR A 40 1.56 -1.67 7.59
N THR A 41 1.12 -0.41 7.43
CA THR A 41 1.99 0.77 7.42
C THR A 41 2.51 1.16 8.82
N LYS A 42 1.88 0.69 9.90
CA LYS A 42 2.18 1.06 11.30
C LYS A 42 2.13 2.59 11.53
N ALA A 43 2.66 3.07 12.67
CA ALA A 43 2.45 4.44 13.15
C ALA A 43 3.02 5.57 12.27
N VAL A 44 4.05 5.32 11.46
CA VAL A 44 4.74 6.35 10.64
C VAL A 44 4.65 6.04 9.15
N GLY A 45 3.93 5.00 8.75
CA GLY A 45 3.86 4.61 7.34
C GLY A 45 2.81 5.37 6.54
N ILE A 46 2.96 5.34 5.22
CA ILE A 46 2.18 6.13 4.27
C ILE A 46 1.54 5.18 3.25
N PRO A 47 0.21 5.01 3.26
CA PRO A 47 -0.48 4.28 2.20
C PRO A 47 -0.78 5.21 1.01
N ILE A 48 -0.23 4.87 -0.15
CA ILE A 48 -0.42 5.57 -1.40
C ILE A 48 -1.44 4.80 -2.24
N GLY A 49 -2.51 5.49 -2.62
CA GLY A 49 -3.55 4.94 -3.47
C GLY A 49 -4.55 6.00 -3.91
N ILE A 50 -5.69 5.54 -4.41
CA ILE A 50 -6.74 6.36 -5.03
C ILE A 50 -7.84 6.60 -3.99
N ASN A 51 -8.06 7.86 -3.62
CA ASN A 51 -9.08 8.28 -2.65
C ASN A 51 -10.26 9.05 -3.27
N THR A 52 -10.31 9.13 -4.60
CA THR A 52 -11.38 9.75 -5.38
C THR A 52 -11.94 8.75 -6.40
N PHE A 53 -13.00 9.13 -7.12
CA PHE A 53 -13.37 8.42 -8.35
C PHE A 53 -12.29 8.60 -9.43
N GLY A 54 -12.33 7.71 -10.42
CA GLY A 54 -11.48 7.80 -11.61
C GLY A 54 -11.97 8.83 -12.61
N GLU A 55 -11.23 8.96 -13.70
CA GLU A 55 -11.48 9.90 -14.79
C GLU A 55 -11.29 9.20 -16.14
N SER A 56 -11.79 9.79 -17.23
CA SER A 56 -11.61 9.25 -18.59
C SER A 56 -10.38 9.88 -19.27
N ALA A 57 -9.27 9.15 -19.28
CA ALA A 57 -8.01 9.56 -19.90
C ALA A 57 -7.13 8.33 -20.19
N PRO A 58 -6.01 8.46 -20.93
CA PRO A 58 -5.05 7.38 -21.10
C PRO A 58 -4.54 6.83 -19.76
N GLY A 59 -4.39 5.51 -19.65
CA GLY A 59 -4.07 4.84 -18.38
C GLY A 59 -2.80 5.35 -17.70
N ASN A 60 -1.75 5.67 -18.47
CA ASN A 60 -0.51 6.22 -17.91
C ASN A 60 -0.73 7.59 -17.27
N SER A 61 -1.52 8.46 -17.91
CA SER A 61 -1.85 9.77 -17.38
C SER A 61 -2.69 9.67 -16.10
N LEU A 62 -3.64 8.72 -16.06
CA LEU A 62 -4.43 8.46 -14.85
C LEU A 62 -3.57 7.92 -13.71
N LEU A 63 -2.66 6.99 -13.98
CA LEU A 63 -1.77 6.45 -12.95
C LEU A 63 -0.85 7.53 -12.37
N GLU A 64 -0.28 8.38 -13.22
CA GLU A 64 0.56 9.50 -12.78
C GLU A 64 -0.22 10.51 -11.92
N PHE A 65 -1.46 10.81 -12.29
CA PHE A 65 -2.33 11.73 -11.57
C PHE A 65 -2.84 11.14 -10.24
N LEU A 66 -3.38 9.92 -10.27
CA LEU A 66 -4.07 9.30 -9.13
C LEU A 66 -3.11 8.64 -8.14
N VAL A 67 -1.99 8.10 -8.62
CA VAL A 67 -1.00 7.32 -7.85
C VAL A 67 0.40 7.89 -8.11
N SER A 68 0.57 9.19 -7.86
CA SER A 68 1.80 9.90 -8.23
C SER A 68 3.04 9.42 -7.45
N PRO A 69 4.13 9.04 -8.14
CA PRO A 69 5.39 8.61 -7.53
C PRO A 69 6.08 9.67 -6.67
N HIS A 70 5.82 10.95 -6.91
CA HIS A 70 6.37 12.04 -6.09
C HIS A 70 5.84 12.03 -4.64
N LYS A 71 4.82 11.22 -4.34
CA LYS A 71 4.35 10.99 -2.97
C LYS A 71 5.17 9.93 -2.21
N ILE A 72 6.14 9.27 -2.87
CA ILE A 72 6.96 8.18 -2.31
C ILE A 72 8.27 8.70 -1.69
N LEU A 73 8.71 9.92 -2.03
CA LEU A 73 10.02 10.50 -1.65
C LEU A 73 9.89 11.80 -0.85
#